data_AF-A0A8S8YQ40-F1
#
_entry.id   AF-A0A8S8YQ40-F1
#
_cell.length_a   1.000
_cell.length_b   1.000
_cell.length_c   1.000
_cell.angle_alpha   90.00
_cell.angle_beta   90.00
_cell.angle_gamma   90.00
#
_symmetry.space_group_name_H-M   'P 1'
#
loop_
_entity.id
_entity.type
_entity.pdbx_description
1 polymer ?
#
loop_
_entity_poly.entity_id
_entity_poly.type
_entity_poly.pdbx_seq_one_letter_code
_entity_poly.pdbx_strand_id
1 'polypeptide(L)'
;MDESLRDCVGLEVRHRQVGAILRQAEENRDLVLEQACHDPDGDIYHDEVRVEVRLETLSPDGKKTLSLERLVAMSEYQRAIVALMMDWEKMVRESSREVPKDHPTDADAPSFL
;
A
#
# COMPACT_ATOMS: atom_id res chain seq x y z
N MET A 1 6.21 -10.47 -12.19
CA MET A 1 5.14 -10.86 -11.24
C MET A 1 4.93 -12.36 -11.40
N ASP A 2 5.02 -13.13 -10.32
CA ASP A 2 4.79 -14.58 -10.32
C ASP A 2 3.36 -14.86 -10.82
N GLU A 3 3.21 -15.82 -11.73
CA GLU A 3 1.91 -16.17 -12.34
C GLU A 3 0.94 -16.72 -11.29
N SER A 4 1.46 -17.37 -10.25
CA SER A 4 0.68 -17.96 -9.16
C SER A 4 -0.16 -16.96 -8.37
N LEU A 5 0.24 -15.68 -8.36
CA LEU A 5 -0.42 -14.63 -7.59
C LEU A 5 -1.37 -13.75 -8.42
N ARG A 6 -1.34 -13.86 -9.76
CA ARG A 6 -2.16 -13.00 -10.63
C ARG A 6 -3.64 -13.09 -10.32
N ASP A 7 -4.15 -14.29 -10.05
CA ASP A 7 -5.57 -14.53 -9.80
C ASP A 7 -6.02 -14.08 -8.40
N CYS A 8 -5.06 -13.74 -7.54
CA CYS A 8 -5.29 -13.35 -6.15
C CYS A 8 -4.93 -11.88 -5.89
N VAL A 9 -4.65 -11.09 -6.93
CA VAL A 9 -4.29 -9.66 -6.81
C VAL A 9 -5.41 -8.78 -7.34
N GLY A 10 -5.93 -7.91 -6.49
CA GLY A 10 -6.80 -6.79 -6.87
C GLY A 10 -5.98 -5.53 -7.18
N LEU A 11 -6.40 -4.80 -8.21
CA LEU A 11 -5.89 -3.47 -8.55
C LEU A 11 -7.06 -2.49 -8.63
N GLU A 12 -6.95 -1.39 -7.88
CA GLU A 12 -7.85 -0.25 -7.99
C GLU A 12 -7.07 1.01 -8.35
N VAL A 13 -7.60 1.80 -9.28
CA VAL A 13 -7.06 3.10 -9.66
C VAL A 13 -8.17 4.13 -9.63
N ARG A 14 -8.00 5.20 -8.86
CA ARG A 14 -8.99 6.28 -8.73
C ARG A 14 -8.33 7.62 -8.99
N HIS A 15 -9.02 8.45 -9.78
CA HIS A 15 -8.69 9.86 -9.91
C HIS A 15 -9.60 10.63 -8.95
N ARG A 16 -9.00 11.36 -8.01
CA ARG A 16 -9.70 11.93 -6.87
C ARG A 16 -9.38 13.40 -6.71
N GLN A 17 -10.44 14.21 -6.61
CA GLN A 17 -10.31 15.61 -6.25
C GLN A 17 -9.84 15.72 -4.79
N VAL A 18 -8.85 16.59 -4.52
CA VAL A 18 -8.34 16.83 -3.15
C VAL A 18 -9.47 17.16 -2.17
N GLY A 19 -10.43 17.99 -2.56
CA GLY A 19 -11.57 18.31 -1.70
C GLY A 19 -12.44 17.09 -1.32
N ALA A 20 -12.52 16.06 -2.17
CA ALA A 20 -13.22 14.82 -1.84
C ALA A 20 -12.39 13.90 -0.94
N ILE A 21 -11.06 13.95 -1.04
CA ILE A 21 -10.15 13.22 -0.16
C ILE A 21 -10.21 13.81 1.24
N LEU A 22 -10.14 15.14 1.38
CA LEU A 22 -10.21 15.84 2.67
C LEU A 22 -11.50 15.54 3.42
N ARG A 23 -12.66 15.56 2.74
CA ARG A 23 -13.94 15.18 3.38
C ARG A 23 -13.92 13.75 3.90
N GLN A 24 -13.39 12.80 3.12
CA GLN A 24 -13.25 11.42 3.59
C GLN A 24 -12.29 11.33 4.78
N ALA A 25 -11.17 12.05 4.75
CA ALA A 25 -10.19 12.05 5.83
C ALA A 25 -10.81 12.58 7.13
N GLU A 26 -11.60 13.66 7.05
CA GLU A 26 -12.34 14.21 8.18
C GLU A 26 -13.39 13.22 8.72
N GLU A 27 -14.21 12.62 7.84
CA GLU A 27 -15.22 11.63 8.21
C GLU A 27 -14.61 10.42 8.94
N ASN A 28 -13.43 9.97 8.49
CA ASN A 28 -12.74 8.80 9.04
C ASN A 28 -11.74 9.14 10.15
N ARG A 29 -11.51 10.42 10.45
CA ARG A 29 -10.45 10.91 11.36
C ARG A 29 -9.06 10.40 10.98
N ASP A 30 -8.77 10.40 9.68
CA ASP A 30 -7.52 9.94 9.09
C ASP A 30 -6.56 11.11 8.85
N LEU A 31 -5.74 11.40 9.87
CA LEU A 31 -4.74 12.47 9.82
C LEU A 31 -3.67 12.24 8.74
N VAL A 32 -3.38 11.00 8.37
CA VAL A 32 -2.35 10.69 7.38
C VAL A 32 -2.85 11.04 5.98
N LEU A 33 -4.10 10.66 5.69
CA LEU A 33 -4.74 11.00 4.42
C LEU A 33 -4.99 12.50 4.27
N GLU A 34 -5.34 13.17 5.38
CA GLU A 34 -5.46 14.63 5.42
C GLU A 34 -4.12 15.28 5.07
N GLN A 35 -3.06 14.97 5.82
CA GLN A 35 -1.72 15.55 5.61
C GLN A 35 -1.14 15.31 4.21
N ALA A 36 -1.50 14.21 3.55
CA ALA A 36 -1.09 13.95 2.17
C ALA A 36 -1.62 14.99 1.16
N CYS A 37 -2.64 15.76 1.55
CA CYS A 37 -3.24 16.84 0.77
C CYS A 37 -2.68 18.24 1.11
N HIS A 38 -1.69 18.33 1.99
CA HIS A 38 -1.01 19.58 2.34
C HIS A 38 0.40 19.61 1.78
N ASP A 39 0.86 20.80 1.44
CA ASP A 39 2.25 21.07 1.11
C ASP A 39 3.12 21.17 2.39
N PRO A 40 4.46 21.28 2.25
CA PRO A 40 5.35 21.39 3.40
C PRO A 40 5.09 22.61 4.31
N ASP A 41 4.45 23.66 3.79
CA ASP A 41 4.10 24.87 4.55
C ASP A 41 2.73 24.74 5.25
N GLY A 42 1.96 23.70 4.90
CA GLY A 42 0.66 23.38 5.47
C GLY A 42 -0.52 23.89 4.64
N ASP A 43 -0.27 24.47 3.47
CA ASP A 43 -1.32 24.90 2.55
C ASP A 43 -1.89 23.70 1.78
N ILE A 44 -3.18 23.75 1.47
CA ILE A 44 -3.85 22.67 0.75
C ILE A 44 -3.52 22.79 -0.74
N TYR A 45 -3.31 21.65 -1.41
CA TYR A 45 -3.25 21.59 -2.88
C TYR A 45 -4.63 21.78 -3.51
N HIS A 46 -5.14 23.02 -3.44
CA HIS A 46 -6.45 23.39 -3.94
C HIS A 46 -6.57 23.10 -5.44
N ASP A 47 -7.72 22.55 -5.85
CA ASP A 47 -8.07 22.17 -7.23
C ASP A 47 -7.19 21.09 -7.89
N GLU A 48 -6.31 20.43 -7.12
CA GLU A 48 -5.51 19.33 -7.64
C GLU A 48 -6.30 18.01 -7.70
N VAL A 49 -6.00 17.22 -8.73
CA VAL A 49 -6.41 15.81 -8.83
C VAL A 49 -5.26 14.92 -8.38
N ARG A 50 -5.54 14.03 -7.44
CA ARG A 50 -4.64 12.97 -7.01
C ARG A 50 -5.03 11.64 -7.66
N VAL A 51 -4.04 10.83 -7.97
CA VAL A 51 -4.22 9.45 -8.42
C VAL A 51 -3.95 8.55 -7.23
N GLU A 52 -4.97 7.79 -6.83
CA GLU A 52 -4.88 6.73 -5.85
C GLU A 52 -4.71 5.41 -6.60
N VAL A 53 -3.69 4.64 -6.24
CA VAL A 53 -3.44 3.30 -6.77
C VAL A 53 -3.33 2.35 -5.58
N ARG A 54 -4.15 1.31 -5.57
CA ARG A 54 -4.16 0.28 -4.55
C ARG A 54 -3.94 -1.09 -5.18
N LEU A 55 -2.95 -1.81 -4.68
CA LEU A 55 -2.74 -3.22 -4.94
C LEU A 55 -3.02 -4.00 -3.66
N GLU A 56 -3.77 -5.08 -3.76
CA GLU A 56 -4.06 -5.94 -2.62
C GLU A 56 -4.05 -7.40 -3.05
N THR A 57 -3.52 -8.28 -2.20
CA THR A 57 -3.63 -9.72 -2.37
C THR A 57 -4.19 -10.37 -1.14
N LEU A 58 -5.01 -11.40 -1.35
CA LEU A 58 -5.60 -12.26 -0.34
C LEU A 58 -5.06 -13.67 -0.55
N SER A 59 -4.60 -14.33 0.52
CA SER A 59 -4.30 -15.76 0.45
C SER A 59 -5.56 -16.57 0.13
N PRO A 60 -5.44 -17.77 -0.47
CA PRO A 60 -6.60 -18.61 -0.79
C PRO A 60 -7.48 -18.97 0.42
N ASP A 61 -6.91 -18.99 1.63
CA ASP A 61 -7.64 -19.22 2.89
C ASP A 61 -8.19 -17.93 3.54
N GLY A 62 -7.96 -16.77 2.92
CA GLY A 62 -8.41 -15.45 3.36
C GLY A 62 -7.70 -14.90 4.61
N LYS A 63 -6.66 -15.56 5.13
CA LYS A 63 -6.04 -15.20 6.41
C LYS A 63 -4.87 -14.24 6.31
N LYS A 64 -4.23 -14.15 5.15
CA LYS A 64 -3.07 -13.29 4.92
C LYS A 64 -3.40 -12.29 3.83
N THR A 65 -3.15 -11.02 4.13
CA THR A 65 -3.27 -9.92 3.18
C THR A 65 -1.97 -9.18 3.05
N LEU A 66 -1.65 -8.77 1.82
CA LEU A 66 -0.70 -7.69 1.58
C LEU A 66 -1.45 -6.60 0.83
N SER A 67 -1.30 -5.37 1.28
CA SER A 67 -1.85 -4.21 0.59
C SER A 67 -0.77 -3.15 0.45
N LEU A 68 -0.73 -2.52 -0.71
CA LEU A 68 0.12 -1.38 -0.99
C LEU A 68 -0.72 -0.31 -1.66
N GLU A 69 -0.74 0.86 -1.04
CA GLU A 69 -1.49 2.02 -1.51
C GLU A 69 -0.55 3.21 -1.72
N ARG A 70 -0.78 3.95 -2.81
CA ARG A 70 -0.10 5.23 -3.08
C ARG A 70 -1.13 6.25 -3.54
N LEU A 71 -1.04 7.45 -2.97
CA LEU A 71 -1.76 8.63 -3.40
C LEU A 71 -0.73 9.66 -3.89
N VAL A 72 -0.81 10.03 -5.17
CA VAL A 72 0.20 10.87 -5.83
C VAL A 72 -0.45 11.97 -6.67
N ALA A 73 0.29 13.05 -6.93
CA ALA A 73 -0.12 14.08 -7.88
C ALA A 73 -0.38 13.48 -9.27
N MET A 74 -1.41 13.96 -9.97
CA MET A 74 -1.69 13.56 -11.35
C MET A 74 -0.54 13.88 -12.30
N SER A 75 0.31 14.86 -11.99
CA SER A 75 1.52 15.16 -12.77
C SER A 75 2.63 14.10 -12.59
N GLU A 76 2.59 13.32 -11.51
CA GLU A 76 3.68 12.42 -11.11
C GLU A 76 3.33 10.92 -11.23
N TYR A 77 2.08 10.61 -11.60
CA TYR A 77 1.53 9.25 -11.51
C TYR A 77 2.37 8.19 -12.25
N GLN A 78 2.93 8.52 -13.43
CA GLN A 78 3.71 7.56 -14.21
C GLN A 78 4.92 7.05 -13.44
N ARG A 79 5.69 7.96 -12.82
CA ARG A 79 6.86 7.59 -12.03
C ARG A 79 6.46 6.85 -10.76
N ALA A 80 5.38 7.30 -10.11
CA ALA A 80 4.88 6.68 -8.91
C ALA A 80 4.39 5.24 -9.14
N ILE A 81 3.72 4.97 -10.26
CA ILE A 81 3.28 3.61 -10.62
C ILE A 81 4.47 2.68 -10.82
N VAL A 82 5.52 3.13 -11.51
CA VAL A 82 6.74 2.31 -11.69
C VAL A 82 7.35 1.95 -10.33
N ALA A 83 7.48 2.93 -9.44
CA ALA A 83 8.00 2.70 -8.09
C ALA A 83 7.10 1.76 -7.27
N LEU A 84 5.77 1.96 -7.32
CA LEU A 84 4.79 1.10 -6.68
C LEU A 84 4.91 -0.35 -7.15
N MET A 85 5.09 -0.59 -8.45
CA MET A 85 5.26 -1.95 -8.99
C MET A 85 6.55 -2.61 -8.49
N MET A 86 7.64 -1.85 -8.38
CA MET A 86 8.90 -2.35 -7.82
C MET A 86 8.77 -2.66 -6.32
N ASP A 87 8.08 -1.81 -5.57
CA ASP A 87 7.82 -2.02 -4.15
C ASP A 87 6.92 -3.24 -3.92
N TRP A 88 5.87 -3.39 -4.74
CA TRP A 88 4.97 -4.54 -4.70
C TRP A 88 5.71 -5.85 -4.92
N GLU A 89 6.57 -5.92 -5.94
CA GLU A 89 7.38 -7.11 -6.22
C GLU A 89 8.29 -7.47 -5.03
N LYS A 90 8.88 -6.46 -4.35
CA LYS A 90 9.67 -6.70 -3.15
C LYS A 90 8.79 -7.21 -2.01
N MET A 91 7.65 -6.57 -1.73
CA MET A 91 6.75 -6.99 -0.67
C MET A 91 6.29 -8.43 -0.83
N VAL A 92 5.85 -8.80 -2.03
CA VAL A 92 5.43 -10.16 -2.36
C VAL A 92 6.57 -11.14 -2.08
N ARG A 93 7.77 -10.90 -2.64
CA ARG A 93 8.93 -11.78 -2.45
C ARG A 93 9.31 -11.93 -0.98
N GLU A 94 9.37 -10.83 -0.23
CA GLU A 94 9.75 -10.87 1.20
C GLU A 94 8.69 -11.54 2.07
N SER A 95 7.41 -11.44 1.68
CA SER A 95 6.32 -12.09 2.40
C SER A 95 6.21 -13.60 2.13
N SER A 96 6.69 -14.05 0.97
CA SER A 96 6.58 -15.44 0.52
C SER A 96 7.87 -16.24 0.69
N ARG A 97 8.99 -15.60 1.04
CA ARG A 97 10.27 -16.31 1.24
C ARG A 97 10.21 -17.22 2.45
N GLU A 98 10.92 -18.34 2.36
CA GLU A 98 11.19 -19.15 3.54
C GLU A 98 12.06 -18.33 4.52
N VAL A 99 11.62 -18.28 5.77
CA VAL A 99 12.36 -17.65 6.86
C VAL A 99 12.78 -18.75 7.84
N PRO A 100 13.97 -18.65 8.45
CA PRO A 100 14.36 -19.55 9.53
C PRO A 100 13.29 -19.57 10.63
N LYS A 101 13.05 -20.74 11.21
CA LYS A 101 12.15 -20.92 12.35
C LYS A 101 12.87 -20.63 13.66
N ASP A 102 13.34 -19.40 13.80
CA ASP A 102 14.07 -18.93 14.97
C ASP A 102 13.22 -18.04 15.89
N HIS A 103 11.90 -17.97 15.64
CA HIS A 103 10.99 -17.27 16.53
C HIS A 103 10.81 -18.08 17.84
N PRO A 104 10.76 -17.44 19.02
CA PRO A 104 10.60 -18.15 20.31
C PRO A 104 9.38 -19.07 20.43
N THR A 105 8.39 -18.91 19.55
CA THR A 105 7.18 -19.75 19.51
C THR A 105 7.27 -20.89 18.49
N ASP A 106 8.35 -20.97 17.72
CA ASP A 106 8.54 -22.05 16.76
C ASP A 106 8.93 -23.33 17.49
N ALA A 107 8.28 -24.44 17.11
CA ALA A 107 8.53 -25.74 17.71
C ALA A 107 9.99 -26.21 17.55
N ASP A 108 10.65 -25.74 16.50
CA ASP A 108 12.03 -26.07 16.14
C ASP A 108 13.05 -25.03 16.64
N ALA A 109 12.61 -23.99 17.38
CA ALA A 109 13.50 -22.95 17.85
C ALA A 109 14.51 -23.50 18.87
N PRO A 110 15.82 -23.19 18.75
CA PRO A 110 16.79 -23.58 19.75
C PRO A 110 16.43 -22.95 21.09
N SER A 111 16.49 -23.73 22.17
CA SER A 111 16.34 -23.18 23.52
C SER A 111 17.40 -22.11 23.74
N PHE A 112 16.99 -20.88 23.98
CA PHE A 112 17.89 -19.79 24.34
C PHE A 112 18.71 -20.23 25.57
N LEU A 113 20.03 -20.38 25.40
CA LEU A 113 21.00 -20.57 26.49
C LEU A 113 21.47 -19.22 27.02
#